data_AF-A0A957ZJ16-F1
#
_entry.id   AF-A0A957ZJ16-F1
#
_cell.length_a   1.000
_cell.length_b   1.000
_cell.length_c   1.000
_cell.angle_alpha   90.00
_cell.angle_beta   90.00
_cell.angle_gamma   90.00
#
_symmetry.space_group_name_H-M   'P 1'
#
loop_
_entity.id
_entity.type
_entity.pdbx_description
1 polymer ?
#
loop_
_entity_poly.entity_id
_entity_poly.type
_entity_poly.pdbx_seq_one_letter_code
_entity_poly.pdbx_strand_id
1 'polypeptide(L)'
;ALFETFADADLIRAGVPEMLLPSVRALHSADGLERLRPYLPAEAHETLFYIANLGCAVDEALRHAGVEADRPVDATLALEHPDSRRRFHLVESPEELDQILDEPMAKWRIFLHPSQARLVERHFNGPARVLGGAGTGKTVVAMHRARYLARSVFTAPDDRILFTTYTRNLAANIRENLENLCGPEIARIEVANLHTWAMQLLRQAGRPVSIVEEDEQRQCWRNAMEAAGAGWDEAFVQREWAAVVQAQGITERGEYLRASRLGQGTALNRSQRAALWEIFAAYRRELERLDRVEWPDVIRCARTLLETGTVTLPYRAVVVDESQDLDPVELRLLRQMVPEGENDLFFVGDAHQRIYGQPVVMAQCGIAIRGRAAKLRINYRTTEEIRRWSTEVLAGAAVDDLDGGQDDLAAY
;
A
#
# COMPACT_ATOMS: atom_id res chain seq x y z
N ALA A 1 -16.04 17.54 30.77
CA ALA A 1 -16.09 17.65 29.29
C ALA A 1 -14.67 17.57 28.73
N LEU A 2 -14.49 17.15 27.47
CA LEU A 2 -13.16 16.95 26.85
C LEU A 2 -12.29 18.21 26.85
N PHE A 3 -12.90 19.39 26.71
CA PHE A 3 -12.21 20.67 26.60
C PHE A 3 -12.44 21.59 27.81
N GLU A 4 -12.86 21.03 28.95
CA GLU A 4 -13.26 21.79 30.14
C GLU A 4 -12.11 22.62 30.73
N THR A 5 -10.88 22.11 30.65
CA THR A 5 -9.67 22.73 31.19
C THR A 5 -9.05 23.81 30.30
N PHE A 6 -9.59 24.03 29.09
CA PHE A 6 -9.05 25.01 28.14
C PHE A 6 -9.86 26.31 28.17
N ALA A 7 -9.17 27.46 28.09
CA ALA A 7 -9.83 28.75 28.02
C ALA A 7 -10.49 28.96 26.64
N ASP A 8 -11.56 29.75 26.58
CA ASP A 8 -12.24 30.05 25.30
C ASP A 8 -11.29 30.70 24.29
N ALA A 9 -10.37 31.55 24.76
CA ALA A 9 -9.34 32.15 23.92
C ALA A 9 -8.45 31.10 23.23
N ASP A 10 -8.15 29.98 23.91
CA ASP A 10 -7.33 28.92 23.35
C ASP A 10 -8.09 28.07 22.32
N LEU A 11 -9.39 27.86 22.53
CA LEU A 11 -10.26 27.17 21.57
C LEU A 11 -10.50 28.02 20.32
N ILE A 12 -10.62 29.35 20.46
CA ILE A 12 -10.68 30.28 19.33
C ILE A 12 -9.35 30.28 18.57
N ARG A 13 -8.21 30.30 19.27
CA ARG A 13 -6.88 30.15 18.66
C ARG A 13 -6.70 28.81 17.96
N ALA A 14 -7.37 27.76 18.43
CA ALA A 14 -7.46 26.47 17.75
C ALA A 14 -8.31 26.50 16.47
N GLY A 15 -8.91 27.64 16.10
CA GLY A 15 -9.73 27.81 14.90
C GLY A 15 -11.23 27.59 15.11
N VAL A 16 -11.69 27.38 16.35
CA VAL A 16 -13.11 27.16 16.65
C VAL A 16 -13.88 28.48 16.51
N PRO A 17 -14.91 28.56 15.66
CA PRO A 17 -15.76 29.75 15.58
C PRO A 17 -16.46 30.01 16.92
N GLU A 18 -16.53 31.28 17.35
CA GLU A 18 -17.13 31.65 18.65
C GLU A 18 -18.55 31.09 18.83
N MET A 19 -19.35 31.07 17.76
CA MET A 19 -20.72 30.53 17.77
C MET A 19 -20.79 29.03 18.09
N LEU A 20 -19.70 28.27 17.88
CA LEU A 20 -19.63 26.83 18.09
C LEU A 20 -18.92 26.44 19.40
N LEU A 21 -18.39 27.41 20.17
CA LEU A 21 -17.78 27.17 21.47
C LEU A 21 -18.70 26.41 22.46
N PRO A 22 -20.00 26.74 22.58
CA PRO A 22 -20.89 25.99 23.47
C PRO A 22 -21.01 24.52 23.07
N SER A 23 -21.03 24.23 21.76
CA SER A 23 -21.10 22.87 21.22
C SER A 23 -19.82 22.09 21.47
N VAL A 24 -18.65 22.72 21.31
CA VAL A 24 -17.34 22.12 21.62
C VAL A 24 -17.18 21.87 23.12
N ARG A 25 -17.63 22.80 23.98
CA ARG A 25 -17.60 22.62 25.45
C ARG A 25 -18.52 21.52 25.96
N ALA A 26 -19.61 21.23 25.25
CA ALA A 26 -20.53 20.15 25.60
C ALA A 26 -20.02 18.75 25.19
N LEU A 27 -18.85 18.64 24.55
CA LEU A 27 -18.29 17.36 24.14
C LEU A 27 -17.74 16.57 25.32
N HIS A 28 -18.11 15.29 25.40
CA HIS A 28 -17.64 14.36 26.44
C HIS A 28 -16.83 13.17 25.88
N SER A 29 -16.78 12.98 24.55
CA SER A 29 -16.03 11.89 23.91
C SER A 29 -15.53 12.29 22.50
N ALA A 30 -14.50 11.61 22.03
CA ALA A 30 -13.93 11.81 20.69
C ALA A 30 -14.96 11.55 19.58
N ASP A 31 -15.85 10.56 19.78
CA ASP A 31 -16.99 10.30 18.88
C ASP A 31 -18.00 11.47 18.79
N GLY A 32 -18.03 12.33 19.80
CA GLY A 32 -18.80 13.57 19.76
C GLY A 32 -18.13 14.63 18.88
N LEU A 33 -16.79 14.69 18.87
CA LEU A 33 -16.02 15.60 18.05
C LEU A 33 -16.18 15.29 16.56
N GLU A 34 -16.11 14.01 16.18
CA GLU A 34 -16.34 13.58 14.79
C GLU A 34 -17.74 13.95 14.26
N ARG A 35 -18.75 14.00 15.15
CA ARG A 35 -20.11 14.44 14.77
C ARG A 35 -20.20 15.94 14.51
N LEU A 36 -19.30 16.75 15.09
CA LEU A 36 -19.23 18.19 14.83
C LEU A 36 -18.35 18.54 13.62
N ARG A 37 -17.63 17.58 13.04
CA ARG A 37 -16.77 17.75 11.87
C ARG A 37 -17.42 18.46 10.68
N PRO A 38 -18.70 18.24 10.32
CA PRO A 38 -19.33 18.94 9.19
C PRO A 38 -19.53 20.44 9.44
N TYR A 39 -19.54 20.86 10.70
CA TYR A 39 -19.86 22.23 11.12
C TYR A 39 -18.63 23.02 11.55
N LEU A 40 -17.50 22.35 11.78
CA LEU A 40 -16.24 22.96 12.16
C LEU A 40 -15.33 23.17 10.94
N PRO A 41 -14.52 24.26 10.92
CA PRO A 41 -13.39 24.35 10.02
C PRO A 41 -12.46 23.15 10.18
N ALA A 42 -11.91 22.63 9.08
CA ALA A 42 -11.08 21.42 9.10
C ALA A 42 -9.87 21.55 10.05
N GLU A 43 -9.26 22.74 10.09
CA GLU A 43 -8.12 23.08 10.96
C GLU A 43 -8.52 23.07 12.45
N ALA A 44 -9.73 23.55 12.74
CA ALA A 44 -10.30 23.52 14.09
C ALA A 44 -10.57 22.08 14.54
N HIS A 45 -11.11 21.27 13.64
CA HIS A 45 -11.36 19.87 13.93
C HIS A 45 -10.06 19.09 14.16
N GLU A 46 -9.04 19.25 13.31
CA GLU A 46 -7.74 18.59 13.47
C GLU A 46 -7.04 19.01 14.77
N THR A 47 -7.05 20.31 15.11
CA THR A 47 -6.45 20.80 16.36
C THR A 47 -7.18 20.24 17.58
N LEU A 48 -8.51 20.27 17.59
CA LEU A 48 -9.32 19.67 18.66
C LEU A 48 -9.13 18.16 18.76
N PHE A 49 -8.92 17.48 17.63
CA PHE A 49 -8.66 16.04 17.59
C PHE A 49 -7.34 15.69 18.26
N TYR A 50 -6.28 16.46 18.03
CA TYR A 50 -5.00 16.27 18.70
C TYR A 50 -5.11 16.53 20.21
N ILE A 51 -5.78 17.60 20.62
CA ILE A 51 -6.03 17.90 22.04
C ILE A 51 -6.78 16.75 22.71
N ALA A 52 -7.86 16.26 22.08
CA ALA A 52 -8.73 15.23 22.67
C ALA A 52 -8.08 13.84 22.73
N ASN A 53 -7.27 13.45 21.74
CA ASN A 53 -6.72 12.10 21.64
C ASN A 53 -5.28 11.96 22.14
N LEU A 54 -4.49 13.04 22.09
CA LEU A 54 -3.09 13.03 22.53
C LEU A 54 -2.88 13.76 23.86
N GLY A 55 -3.90 14.48 24.37
CA GLY A 55 -3.80 15.22 25.63
C GLY A 55 -2.77 16.34 25.60
N CYS A 56 -2.40 16.83 24.41
CA CYS A 56 -1.39 17.85 24.22
C CYS A 56 -1.95 19.26 24.46
N ALA A 57 -1.06 20.19 24.81
CA ALA A 57 -1.41 21.61 24.98
C ALA A 57 -1.77 22.25 23.62
N VAL A 58 -2.55 23.33 23.62
CA VAL A 58 -3.05 23.96 22.38
C VAL A 58 -1.92 24.38 21.44
N ASP A 59 -0.84 24.97 21.96
CA ASP A 59 0.31 25.36 21.11
C ASP A 59 1.00 24.15 20.46
N GLU A 60 0.99 22.99 21.13
CA GLU A 60 1.51 21.75 20.57
C GLU A 60 0.56 21.16 19.54
N ALA A 61 -0.74 21.16 19.81
CA ALA A 61 -1.76 20.73 18.86
C ALA A 61 -1.76 21.60 17.59
N LEU A 62 -1.60 22.92 17.72
CA LEU A 62 -1.47 23.85 16.60
C LEU A 62 -0.23 23.55 15.74
N ARG A 63 0.92 23.24 16.37
CA ARG A 63 2.11 22.79 15.63
C ARG A 63 1.89 21.47 14.90
N HIS A 64 1.16 20.52 15.50
CA HIS A 64 0.81 19.26 14.84
C HIS A 64 -0.19 19.46 13.70
N ALA A 65 -1.11 20.41 13.83
CA ALA A 65 -2.04 20.84 12.79
C ALA A 65 -1.38 21.75 11.73
N GLY A 66 -0.16 22.24 11.96
CA GLY A 66 0.58 23.08 11.03
C GLY A 66 0.21 24.57 11.06
N VAL A 67 -0.49 25.03 12.09
CA VAL A 67 -0.92 26.42 12.27
C VAL A 67 0.17 27.19 13.04
N GLU A 68 0.85 28.15 12.40
CA GLU A 68 1.71 29.12 13.09
C GLU A 68 0.88 30.30 13.63
N ALA A 69 1.18 30.73 14.85
CA ALA A 69 0.40 31.74 15.58
C ALA A 69 0.47 33.14 14.94
N ASP A 70 -0.71 33.75 14.79
CA ASP A 70 -1.02 35.18 14.65
C ASP A 70 0.07 36.06 13.99
N ARG A 71 -0.05 36.21 12.67
CA ARG A 71 0.31 37.47 11.99
C ARG A 71 -0.88 37.93 11.17
N PRO A 72 -1.14 39.25 11.09
CA PRO A 72 -2.16 39.77 10.19
C PRO A 72 -1.71 39.45 8.76
N VAL A 73 -2.40 38.51 8.12
CA VAL A 73 -2.00 38.01 6.81
C VAL A 73 -2.65 38.89 5.75
N ASP A 74 -1.81 39.61 5.01
CA ASP A 74 -2.19 40.18 3.72
C ASP A 74 -2.70 39.04 2.81
N ALA A 75 -3.81 39.22 2.11
CA ALA A 75 -4.48 38.13 1.39
C ALA A 75 -3.56 37.43 0.37
N THR A 76 -2.56 38.15 -0.15
CA THR A 76 -1.47 37.66 -1.00
C THR A 76 -0.47 36.75 -0.26
N LEU A 77 -0.07 37.08 0.97
CA LEU A 77 0.79 36.24 1.82
C LEU A 77 0.08 34.96 2.31
N ALA A 78 -1.26 35.01 2.46
CA ALA A 78 -2.05 33.85 2.83
C ALA A 78 -2.01 32.76 1.75
N LEU A 79 -1.88 33.15 0.48
CA LEU A 79 -1.78 32.24 -0.67
C LEU A 79 -0.39 31.60 -0.81
N GLU A 80 0.65 32.23 -0.28
CA GLU A 80 2.01 31.68 -0.22
C GLU A 80 2.20 30.67 0.92
N HIS A 81 1.25 30.59 1.85
CA HIS A 81 1.31 29.68 2.99
C HIS A 81 1.43 28.21 2.52
N PRO A 82 2.28 27.39 3.15
CA PRO A 82 2.48 25.98 2.79
C PRO A 82 1.21 25.13 2.79
N ASP A 83 0.13 25.58 3.44
CA ASP A 83 -1.18 24.93 3.43
C ASP A 83 -2.10 25.45 2.31
N SER A 84 -2.05 26.74 1.97
CA SER A 84 -2.79 27.30 0.83
C SER A 84 -2.26 26.75 -0.49
N ARG A 85 -0.94 26.61 -0.63
CA ARG A 85 -0.28 25.95 -1.76
C ARG A 85 -0.59 24.46 -1.89
N ARG A 86 -1.21 23.82 -0.87
CA ARG A 86 -1.70 22.43 -0.98
C ARG A 86 -3.08 22.36 -1.63
N ARG A 87 -3.87 23.42 -1.55
CA ARG A 87 -5.27 23.47 -2.00
C ARG A 87 -5.47 24.31 -3.26
N PHE A 88 -4.66 25.35 -3.44
CA PHE A 88 -4.70 26.25 -4.57
C PHE A 88 -3.27 26.47 -5.07
N HIS A 89 -3.02 26.13 -6.33
CA HIS A 89 -1.85 26.64 -7.04
C HIS A 89 -2.24 28.01 -7.57
N LEU A 90 -1.59 29.07 -7.09
CA LEU A 90 -1.77 30.40 -7.65
C LEU A 90 -1.11 30.37 -9.01
N VAL A 91 -1.92 30.32 -10.05
CA VAL A 91 -1.47 30.60 -11.40
C VAL A 91 -1.24 32.10 -11.43
N GLU A 92 0.02 32.53 -11.55
CA GLU A 92 0.38 33.94 -11.45
C GLU A 92 -0.02 34.72 -12.71
N SER A 93 -0.31 34.01 -13.81
CA SER A 93 -0.92 34.59 -15.01
C SER A 93 -1.70 33.56 -15.85
N PRO A 94 -2.73 33.97 -16.62
CA PRO A 94 -3.44 33.06 -17.54
C PRO A 94 -2.51 32.26 -18.47
N GLU A 95 -1.36 32.83 -18.85
CA GLU A 95 -0.36 32.16 -19.68
C GLU A 95 0.38 31.01 -18.98
N GLU A 96 0.50 31.02 -17.64
CA GLU A 96 1.14 29.95 -16.86
C GLU A 96 0.22 28.73 -16.72
N LEU A 97 -1.10 28.94 -16.57
CA LEU A 97 -2.10 27.87 -16.55
C LEU A 97 -2.22 27.25 -17.94
N ASP A 98 -2.27 28.08 -18.98
CA ASP A 98 -2.27 27.61 -20.36
C ASP A 98 -0.98 26.85 -20.69
N GLN A 99 0.19 27.32 -20.24
CA GLN A 99 1.45 26.57 -20.41
C GLN A 99 1.43 25.22 -19.71
N ILE A 100 1.00 25.17 -18.44
CA ILE A 100 0.91 23.91 -17.67
C ILE A 100 -0.10 22.95 -18.32
N LEU A 101 -1.25 23.44 -18.78
CA LEU A 101 -2.27 22.64 -19.47
C LEU A 101 -1.86 22.20 -20.88
N ASP A 102 -1.05 23.00 -21.60
CA ASP A 102 -0.49 22.69 -22.91
C ASP A 102 0.77 21.82 -22.85
N GLU A 103 1.32 21.59 -21.65
CA GLU A 103 2.44 20.67 -21.50
C GLU A 103 2.02 19.25 -21.95
N PRO A 104 2.85 18.54 -22.74
CA PRO A 104 2.54 17.20 -23.19
C PRO A 104 2.19 16.28 -22.02
N MET A 105 1.22 15.39 -22.21
CA MET A 105 0.77 14.39 -21.21
C MET A 105 1.93 13.63 -20.54
N ALA A 106 3.07 13.49 -21.21
CA ALA A 106 4.30 12.93 -20.65
C ALA A 106 4.82 13.69 -19.42
N LYS A 107 4.75 15.03 -19.39
CA LYS A 107 5.16 15.84 -18.23
C LYS A 107 4.18 15.71 -17.07
N TRP A 108 2.87 15.64 -17.36
CA TRP A 108 1.86 15.37 -16.35
C TRP A 108 2.03 14.01 -15.67
N ARG A 109 2.48 12.99 -16.42
CA ARG A 109 2.75 11.64 -15.88
C ARG A 109 3.93 11.58 -14.91
N ILE A 110 4.78 12.61 -14.87
CA ILE A 110 5.92 12.71 -13.95
C ILE A 110 5.81 13.90 -13.00
N PHE A 111 4.73 14.68 -13.05
CA PHE A 111 4.55 15.88 -12.23
C PHE A 111 4.25 15.50 -10.77
N LEU A 112 5.16 15.87 -9.85
CA LEU A 112 4.98 15.70 -8.41
C LEU A 112 4.38 16.96 -7.82
N HIS A 113 3.20 16.85 -7.21
CA HIS A 113 2.58 17.98 -6.54
C HIS A 113 3.37 18.35 -5.27
N PRO A 114 3.53 19.63 -4.90
CA PRO A 114 4.27 20.04 -3.70
C PRO A 114 3.80 19.36 -2.40
N SER A 115 2.50 19.07 -2.27
CA SER A 115 1.96 18.34 -1.11
C SER A 115 2.50 16.90 -0.98
N GLN A 116 2.90 16.30 -2.09
CA GLN A 116 3.47 14.95 -2.17
C GLN A 116 4.99 14.94 -1.93
N ALA A 117 5.69 16.05 -2.20
CA ALA A 117 7.14 16.17 -2.04
C ALA A 117 7.63 15.77 -0.64
N ARG A 118 6.91 16.22 0.40
CA ARG A 118 7.24 15.84 1.79
C ARG A 118 7.17 14.34 2.04
N LEU A 119 6.29 13.61 1.38
CA LEU A 119 6.21 12.14 1.50
C LEU A 119 7.37 11.46 0.78
N VAL A 120 7.75 11.99 -0.39
CA VAL A 120 8.88 11.52 -1.18
C VAL A 120 10.20 11.69 -0.43
N GLU A 121 10.39 12.83 0.24
CA GLU A 121 11.66 13.21 0.88
C GLU A 121 11.74 12.78 2.36
N ARG A 122 10.64 12.32 2.95
CA ARG A 122 10.62 11.92 4.36
C ARG A 122 11.55 10.73 4.61
N HIS A 123 12.37 10.83 5.65
CA HIS A 123 13.09 9.68 6.18
C HIS A 123 12.16 8.81 7.02
N PHE A 124 12.13 7.51 6.71
CA PHE A 124 11.37 6.52 7.44
C PHE A 124 12.34 5.54 8.11
N ASN A 125 12.19 5.35 9.42
CA ASN A 125 12.94 4.34 10.16
C ASN A 125 12.24 2.97 10.01
N GLY A 126 12.45 2.31 8.87
CA GLY A 126 11.79 1.05 8.48
C GLY A 126 10.72 1.21 7.39
N PRO A 127 9.91 0.16 7.16
CA PRO A 127 8.90 0.13 6.11
C PRO A 127 7.86 1.23 6.25
N ALA A 128 7.48 1.84 5.12
CA ALA A 128 6.47 2.88 5.04
C ALA A 128 5.41 2.55 4.00
N ARG A 129 4.21 3.09 4.19
CA ARG A 129 3.06 2.89 3.28
C ARG A 129 2.37 4.21 2.97
N VAL A 130 2.07 4.42 1.70
CA VAL A 130 1.26 5.55 1.23
C VAL A 130 0.05 5.02 0.49
N LEU A 131 -1.13 5.25 1.06
CA LEU A 131 -2.39 4.91 0.42
C LEU A 131 -2.93 6.12 -0.35
N GLY A 132 -3.81 5.87 -1.30
CA GLY A 132 -4.54 6.95 -1.96
C GLY A 132 -5.54 6.39 -2.94
N GLY A 133 -6.63 7.11 -3.15
CA GLY A 133 -7.65 6.69 -4.12
C GLY A 133 -7.16 6.71 -5.56
N ALA A 134 -8.03 6.30 -6.48
CA ALA A 134 -7.80 6.40 -7.91
C ALA A 134 -7.41 7.83 -8.30
N GLY A 135 -6.39 7.99 -9.14
CA GLY A 135 -5.99 9.31 -9.65
C GLY A 135 -5.25 10.22 -8.67
N THR A 136 -4.88 9.75 -7.48
CA THR A 136 -4.19 10.59 -6.45
C THR A 136 -2.68 10.77 -6.63
N GLY A 137 -2.10 10.17 -7.69
CA GLY A 137 -0.67 10.28 -7.98
C GLY A 137 0.23 9.27 -7.27
N LYS A 138 -0.29 8.15 -6.77
CA LYS A 138 0.49 7.08 -6.09
C LYS A 138 1.75 6.65 -6.85
N THR A 139 1.60 6.26 -8.12
CA THR A 139 2.72 5.84 -8.99
C THR A 139 3.74 6.96 -9.16
N VAL A 140 3.30 8.22 -9.27
CA VAL A 140 4.19 9.39 -9.34
C VAL A 140 5.00 9.51 -8.05
N VAL A 141 4.35 9.42 -6.88
CA VAL A 141 5.02 9.43 -5.58
C VAL A 141 6.05 8.30 -5.49
N ALA A 142 5.70 7.09 -5.91
CA ALA A 142 6.62 5.95 -5.92
C ALA A 142 7.84 6.22 -6.83
N MET A 143 7.65 6.74 -8.05
CA MET A 143 8.75 7.02 -8.97
C MET A 143 9.70 8.09 -8.42
N HIS A 144 9.14 9.18 -7.89
CA HIS A 144 9.92 10.24 -7.26
C HIS A 144 10.62 9.74 -6.00
N ARG A 145 10.00 8.83 -5.24
CA ARG A 145 10.63 8.19 -4.09
C ARG A 145 11.83 7.34 -4.50
N ALA A 146 11.71 6.50 -5.52
CA ALA A 146 12.82 5.70 -6.02
C ALA A 146 13.99 6.59 -6.48
N ARG A 147 13.69 7.67 -7.21
CA ARG A 147 14.67 8.69 -7.60
C ARG A 147 15.34 9.35 -6.40
N TYR A 148 14.56 9.81 -5.43
CA TYR A 148 15.08 10.44 -4.21
C TYR A 148 16.03 9.51 -3.44
N LEU A 149 15.64 8.24 -3.27
CA LEU A 149 16.47 7.24 -2.62
C LEU A 149 17.79 7.01 -3.36
N ALA A 150 17.75 6.85 -4.69
CA ALA A 150 18.95 6.64 -5.50
C ALA A 150 19.85 7.88 -5.62
N ARG A 151 19.28 9.09 -5.51
CA ARG A 151 20.01 10.35 -5.68
C ARG A 151 20.60 10.89 -4.39
N SER A 152 19.86 10.78 -3.28
CA SER A 152 20.15 11.53 -2.06
C SER A 152 20.41 10.65 -0.83
N VAL A 153 19.91 9.41 -0.80
CA VAL A 153 20.01 8.54 0.39
C VAL A 153 21.08 7.47 0.20
N PHE A 154 20.95 6.65 -0.85
CA PHE A 154 21.85 5.55 -1.16
C PHE A 154 22.72 5.94 -2.35
N THR A 155 23.82 6.64 -2.05
CA THR A 155 24.64 7.33 -3.05
C THR A 155 25.89 6.55 -3.47
N ALA A 156 26.18 5.40 -2.85
CA ALA A 156 27.34 4.61 -3.22
C ALA A 156 27.19 4.07 -4.66
N PRO A 157 28.30 3.80 -5.38
CA PRO A 157 28.23 3.30 -6.76
C PRO A 157 27.50 1.96 -6.91
N ASP A 158 27.65 1.09 -5.91
CA ASP A 158 27.08 -0.26 -5.87
C ASP A 158 25.68 -0.30 -5.26
N ASP A 159 25.19 0.80 -4.69
CA ASP A 159 23.83 0.87 -4.19
C ASP A 159 22.86 0.67 -5.36
N ARG A 160 21.82 -0.14 -5.12
CA ARG A 160 20.73 -0.36 -6.06
C ARG A 160 19.39 -0.17 -5.39
N ILE A 161 18.44 0.37 -6.13
CA ILE A 161 17.05 0.51 -5.72
C ILE A 161 16.21 -0.35 -6.65
N LEU A 162 15.36 -1.20 -6.09
CA LEU A 162 14.36 -1.91 -6.87
C LEU A 162 13.05 -1.14 -6.86
N PHE A 163 12.50 -0.86 -8.03
CA PHE A 163 11.11 -0.48 -8.22
C PHE A 163 10.35 -1.69 -8.76
N THR A 164 9.28 -2.09 -8.08
CA THR A 164 8.46 -3.22 -8.52
C THR A 164 6.97 -2.94 -8.50
N THR A 165 6.24 -3.70 -9.31
CA THR A 165 4.79 -3.60 -9.50
C THR A 165 4.23 -4.95 -9.96
N TYR A 166 2.91 -5.11 -9.83
CA TYR A 166 2.22 -6.36 -10.10
C TYR A 166 2.10 -6.71 -11.59
N THR A 167 1.99 -5.72 -12.50
CA THR A 167 1.80 -5.99 -13.95
C THR A 167 3.02 -5.67 -14.79
N ARG A 168 3.27 -6.46 -15.85
CA ARG A 168 4.43 -6.24 -16.75
C ARG A 168 4.30 -4.93 -17.55
N ASN A 169 3.09 -4.60 -17.99
CA ASN A 169 2.84 -3.38 -18.77
C ASN A 169 3.09 -2.13 -17.91
N LEU A 170 2.66 -2.14 -16.65
CA LEU A 170 2.94 -1.04 -15.74
C LEU A 170 4.43 -0.92 -15.45
N ALA A 171 5.16 -2.02 -15.28
CA ALA A 171 6.61 -1.98 -15.11
C ALA A 171 7.33 -1.35 -16.31
N ALA A 172 6.93 -1.69 -17.54
CA ALA A 172 7.49 -1.08 -18.75
C ALA A 172 7.19 0.43 -18.81
N ASN A 173 5.94 0.82 -18.52
CA ASN A 173 5.52 2.21 -18.50
C ASN A 173 6.28 3.05 -17.45
N ILE A 174 6.47 2.48 -16.26
CA ILE A 174 7.20 3.13 -15.16
C ILE A 174 8.67 3.29 -15.51
N ARG A 175 9.28 2.30 -16.17
CA ARG A 175 10.66 2.40 -16.67
C ARG A 175 10.82 3.60 -17.61
N GLU A 176 9.96 3.74 -18.61
CA GLU A 176 9.98 4.88 -19.53
C GLU A 176 9.81 6.23 -18.80
N ASN A 177 8.88 6.29 -17.82
CA ASN A 177 8.67 7.52 -17.05
C ASN A 177 9.90 7.85 -16.17
N LEU A 178 10.53 6.85 -15.56
CA LEU A 178 11.73 7.02 -14.75
C LEU A 178 12.94 7.46 -15.59
N GLU A 179 13.08 6.95 -16.81
CA GLU A 179 14.12 7.40 -17.76
C GLU A 179 13.96 8.88 -18.12
N ASN A 180 12.73 9.37 -18.22
CA ASN A 180 12.45 10.79 -18.46
C ASN A 180 12.59 11.65 -17.19
N LEU A 181 12.33 11.08 -16.02
CA LEU A 181 12.33 11.79 -14.73
C LEU A 181 13.73 11.89 -14.10
N CYS A 182 14.55 10.85 -14.28
CA CYS A 182 15.83 10.70 -13.60
C CYS A 182 16.98 11.26 -14.42
N GLY A 183 18.04 11.69 -13.72
CA GLY A 183 19.36 11.94 -14.31
C GLY A 183 20.24 10.67 -14.27
N PRO A 184 21.56 10.82 -13.99
CA PRO A 184 22.49 9.69 -13.90
C PRO A 184 22.10 8.59 -12.89
N GLU A 185 21.29 8.94 -11.90
CA GLU A 185 20.81 8.00 -10.87
C GLU A 185 19.97 6.85 -11.45
N ILE A 186 19.41 6.98 -12.66
CA ILE A 186 18.63 5.94 -13.32
C ILE A 186 19.40 4.62 -13.45
N ALA A 187 20.72 4.67 -13.59
CA ALA A 187 21.58 3.49 -13.71
C ALA A 187 21.57 2.62 -12.43
N ARG A 188 21.11 3.16 -11.29
CA ARG A 188 20.99 2.45 -10.02
C ARG A 188 19.56 1.99 -9.70
N ILE A 189 18.58 2.33 -10.54
CA ILE A 189 17.18 1.97 -10.33
C ILE A 189 16.82 0.82 -11.28
N GLU A 190 16.54 -0.34 -10.71
CA GLU A 190 16.01 -1.47 -11.44
C GLU A 190 14.48 -1.45 -11.40
N VAL A 191 13.82 -1.51 -12.56
CA VAL A 191 12.35 -1.57 -12.63
C VAL A 191 11.92 -2.96 -13.10
N ALA A 192 11.27 -3.73 -12.24
CA ALA A 192 10.90 -5.10 -12.59
C ALA A 192 9.51 -5.49 -12.08
N ASN A 193 8.80 -6.28 -12.87
CA ASN A 193 7.64 -7.02 -12.37
C ASN A 193 8.09 -8.13 -11.41
N LEU A 194 7.48 -8.23 -10.24
CA LEU A 194 7.94 -9.13 -9.17
C LEU A 194 8.02 -10.60 -9.59
N HIS A 195 6.98 -11.11 -10.26
CA HIS A 195 6.92 -12.47 -10.79
C HIS A 195 8.01 -12.75 -11.83
N THR A 196 8.23 -11.79 -12.74
CA THR A 196 9.27 -11.89 -13.76
C THR A 196 10.67 -11.88 -13.13
N TRP A 197 10.87 -11.02 -12.13
CA TRP A 197 12.11 -10.95 -11.36
C TRP A 197 12.41 -12.28 -10.64
N ALA A 198 11.41 -12.88 -9.98
CA ALA A 198 11.56 -14.15 -9.29
C ALA A 198 11.95 -15.30 -10.25
N MET A 199 11.32 -15.37 -11.42
CA MET A 199 11.71 -16.35 -12.46
C MET A 199 13.14 -16.14 -12.95
N GLN A 200 13.57 -14.90 -13.13
CA GLN A 200 14.94 -14.59 -13.57
C GLN A 200 15.97 -15.00 -12.52
N LEU A 201 15.70 -14.72 -11.24
CA LEU A 201 16.54 -15.16 -10.12
C LEU A 201 16.72 -16.69 -10.12
N LEU A 202 15.62 -17.43 -10.25
CA LEU A 202 15.66 -18.89 -10.28
C LEU A 202 16.46 -19.44 -11.46
N ARG A 203 16.29 -18.84 -12.65
CA ARG A 203 17.09 -19.20 -13.84
C ARG A 203 18.57 -18.93 -13.63
N GLN A 204 18.95 -17.79 -13.05
CA GLN A 204 20.34 -17.45 -12.74
C GLN A 204 20.95 -18.41 -11.71
N ALA A 205 20.14 -18.90 -10.77
CA ALA A 205 20.54 -19.91 -9.80
C ALA A 205 20.56 -21.35 -10.36
N GLY A 206 20.37 -21.54 -11.67
CA GLY A 206 20.38 -22.85 -12.31
C GLY A 206 19.13 -23.71 -12.03
N ARG A 207 18.03 -23.10 -11.61
CA ARG A 207 16.75 -23.74 -11.28
C ARG A 207 15.62 -23.20 -12.17
N PRO A 208 15.67 -23.38 -13.50
CA PRO A 208 14.58 -22.93 -14.36
C PRO A 208 13.27 -23.63 -13.97
N VAL A 209 12.19 -22.87 -13.92
CA VAL A 209 10.85 -23.37 -13.60
C VAL A 209 9.88 -23.01 -14.72
N SER A 210 8.87 -23.86 -14.90
CA SER A 210 7.78 -23.63 -15.85
C SER A 210 6.46 -23.54 -15.09
N ILE A 211 5.72 -22.45 -15.32
CA ILE A 211 4.42 -22.26 -14.69
C ILE A 211 3.40 -23.21 -15.34
N VAL A 212 2.51 -23.78 -14.53
CA VAL A 212 1.38 -24.57 -15.03
C VAL A 212 0.41 -23.67 -15.79
N GLU A 213 0.03 -24.08 -17.00
CA GLU A 213 -1.01 -23.39 -17.78
C GLU A 213 -2.41 -23.77 -17.30
N GLU A 214 -3.41 -22.93 -17.55
CA GLU A 214 -4.77 -23.11 -17.01
C GLU A 214 -5.38 -24.48 -17.39
N ASP A 215 -5.22 -24.90 -18.65
CA ASP A 215 -5.71 -26.19 -19.15
C ASP A 215 -5.01 -27.37 -18.46
N GLU A 216 -3.69 -27.27 -18.28
CA GLU A 216 -2.87 -28.29 -17.60
C GLU A 216 -3.28 -28.37 -16.12
N GLN A 217 -3.49 -27.23 -15.47
CA GLN A 217 -3.88 -27.11 -14.07
C GLN A 217 -5.25 -27.76 -13.83
N ARG A 218 -6.24 -27.48 -14.69
CA ARG A 218 -7.57 -28.11 -14.63
C ARG A 218 -7.48 -29.62 -14.79
N GLN A 219 -6.60 -30.13 -15.66
CA GLN A 219 -6.41 -31.57 -15.81
C GLN A 219 -5.73 -32.20 -14.58
N CYS A 220 -4.76 -31.52 -13.98
CA CYS A 220 -4.10 -31.98 -12.74
C CYS A 220 -5.12 -32.10 -11.59
N TRP A 221 -6.02 -31.12 -11.45
CA TRP A 221 -7.09 -31.17 -10.45
C TRP A 221 -8.04 -32.34 -10.67
N ARG A 222 -8.51 -32.56 -11.90
CA ARG A 222 -9.37 -33.70 -12.23
C ARG A 222 -8.73 -35.03 -11.88
N ASN A 223 -7.48 -35.24 -12.30
CA ASN A 223 -6.72 -36.46 -11.99
C ASN A 223 -6.57 -36.66 -10.48
N ALA A 224 -6.27 -35.59 -9.73
CA ALA A 224 -6.10 -35.65 -8.28
C ALA A 224 -7.41 -35.99 -7.55
N MET A 225 -8.54 -35.43 -7.99
CA MET A 225 -9.86 -35.72 -7.45
C MET A 225 -10.28 -37.17 -7.71
N GLU A 226 -10.04 -37.68 -8.92
CA GLU A 226 -10.33 -39.07 -9.29
C GLU A 226 -9.46 -40.06 -8.51
N ALA A 227 -8.15 -39.81 -8.40
CA ALA A 227 -7.21 -40.69 -7.71
C ALA A 227 -7.49 -40.82 -6.21
N ALA A 228 -8.00 -39.76 -5.58
CA ALA A 228 -8.38 -39.77 -4.17
C ALA A 228 -9.78 -40.37 -3.92
N GLY A 229 -10.57 -40.62 -4.98
CA GLY A 229 -11.92 -41.20 -4.89
C GLY A 229 -12.90 -40.38 -4.04
N ALA A 230 -12.72 -39.06 -3.99
CA ALA A 230 -13.28 -38.25 -2.92
C ALA A 230 -14.50 -37.41 -3.35
N GLY A 231 -15.60 -37.51 -2.60
CA GLY A 231 -16.85 -36.75 -2.82
C GLY A 231 -16.81 -35.28 -2.37
N TRP A 232 -15.65 -34.62 -2.51
CA TRP A 232 -15.51 -33.19 -2.18
C TRP A 232 -15.92 -32.32 -3.37
N ASP A 233 -16.43 -31.13 -3.07
CA ASP A 233 -16.60 -30.08 -4.06
C ASP A 233 -15.23 -29.57 -4.54
N GLU A 234 -14.95 -29.65 -5.83
CA GLU A 234 -13.66 -29.26 -6.43
C GLU A 234 -13.34 -27.80 -6.12
N ALA A 235 -14.34 -26.91 -6.19
CA ALA A 235 -14.15 -25.48 -5.91
C ALA A 235 -13.76 -25.24 -4.45
N PHE A 236 -14.33 -25.99 -3.50
CA PHE A 236 -13.89 -25.97 -2.10
C PHE A 236 -12.45 -26.42 -1.94
N VAL A 237 -12.06 -27.54 -2.58
CA VAL A 237 -10.70 -28.10 -2.48
C VAL A 237 -9.67 -27.11 -3.03
N GLN A 238 -9.93 -26.51 -4.20
CA GLN A 238 -9.05 -25.51 -4.81
C GLN A 238 -8.91 -24.25 -3.93
N ARG A 239 -10.02 -23.77 -3.34
CA ARG A 239 -9.97 -22.63 -2.40
C ARG A 239 -9.15 -22.96 -1.16
N GLU A 240 -9.34 -24.12 -0.56
CA GLU A 240 -8.57 -24.58 0.60
C GLU A 240 -7.08 -24.73 0.26
N TRP A 241 -6.76 -25.26 -0.92
CA TRP A 241 -5.38 -25.33 -1.42
C TRP A 241 -4.75 -23.94 -1.52
N ALA A 242 -5.40 -22.98 -2.19
CA ALA A 242 -4.88 -21.63 -2.35
C ALA A 242 -4.73 -20.89 -1.00
N ALA A 243 -5.80 -20.86 -0.21
CA ALA A 243 -5.89 -20.02 0.99
C ALA A 243 -5.15 -20.59 2.21
N VAL A 244 -4.94 -21.90 2.27
CA VAL A 244 -4.28 -22.56 3.41
C VAL A 244 -2.94 -23.13 3.00
N VAL A 245 -2.91 -24.03 2.01
CA VAL A 245 -1.68 -24.76 1.63
C VAL A 245 -0.68 -23.83 0.96
N GLN A 246 -1.09 -23.12 -0.09
CA GLN A 246 -0.20 -22.22 -0.83
C GLN A 246 0.16 -20.97 -0.01
N ALA A 247 -0.80 -20.31 0.62
CA ALA A 247 -0.56 -19.10 1.41
C ALA A 247 0.41 -19.31 2.60
N GLN A 248 0.36 -20.49 3.24
CA GLN A 248 1.25 -20.84 4.36
C GLN A 248 2.50 -21.59 3.92
N GLY A 249 2.63 -21.93 2.63
CA GLY A 249 3.77 -22.67 2.09
C GLY A 249 3.89 -24.09 2.63
N ILE A 250 2.77 -24.75 2.86
CA ILE A 250 2.72 -26.07 3.49
C ILE A 250 3.19 -27.14 2.51
N THR A 251 4.19 -27.91 2.92
CA THR A 251 4.76 -28.97 2.10
C THR A 251 4.46 -30.36 2.63
N GLU A 252 4.17 -30.48 3.93
CA GLU A 252 3.99 -31.77 4.57
C GLU A 252 2.60 -31.98 5.20
N ARG A 253 2.19 -33.25 5.29
CA ARG A 253 0.91 -33.65 5.91
C ARG A 253 0.80 -33.13 7.35
N GLY A 254 1.86 -33.26 8.14
CA GLY A 254 1.86 -32.88 9.55
C GLY A 254 1.69 -31.37 9.75
N GLU A 255 2.18 -30.56 8.82
CA GLU A 255 1.97 -29.11 8.79
C GLU A 255 0.52 -28.80 8.45
N TYR A 256 -0.04 -29.42 7.39
CA TYR A 256 -1.43 -29.19 7.00
C TYR A 256 -2.42 -29.58 8.11
N LEU A 257 -2.17 -30.64 8.87
CA LEU A 257 -3.06 -31.02 9.98
C LEU A 257 -3.08 -29.98 11.13
N ARG A 258 -2.00 -29.20 11.28
CA ARG A 258 -1.84 -28.18 12.33
C ARG A 258 -2.08 -26.75 11.84
N ALA A 259 -2.17 -26.56 10.52
CA ALA A 259 -2.29 -25.25 9.90
C ALA A 259 -3.50 -24.47 10.41
N SER A 260 -3.31 -23.17 10.57
CA SER A 260 -4.41 -22.26 10.90
C SER A 260 -5.38 -22.19 9.71
N ARG A 261 -6.68 -22.25 9.98
CA ARG A 261 -7.75 -22.10 8.99
C ARG A 261 -8.71 -20.97 9.37
N LEU A 262 -8.20 -19.98 10.11
CA LEU A 262 -8.96 -18.81 10.50
C LEU A 262 -9.54 -18.13 9.24
N GLY A 263 -10.82 -17.75 9.29
CA GLY A 263 -11.50 -17.08 8.18
C GLY A 263 -12.03 -17.96 7.05
N GLN A 264 -11.81 -19.29 7.07
CA GLN A 264 -12.25 -20.17 5.97
C GLN A 264 -13.71 -20.63 6.05
N GLY A 265 -14.44 -20.29 7.12
CA GLY A 265 -15.88 -20.55 7.29
C GLY A 265 -16.28 -22.01 7.54
N THR A 266 -15.65 -22.98 6.87
CA THR A 266 -15.96 -24.41 7.03
C THR A 266 -15.03 -25.08 8.03
N ALA A 267 -15.59 -25.54 9.16
CA ALA A 267 -14.85 -26.35 10.12
C ALA A 267 -14.52 -27.73 9.52
N LEU A 268 -13.25 -28.12 9.60
CA LEU A 268 -12.79 -29.45 9.20
C LEU A 268 -12.19 -30.18 10.39
N ASN A 269 -12.64 -31.41 10.61
CA ASN A 269 -12.05 -32.29 11.60
C ASN A 269 -10.75 -32.91 11.09
N ARG A 270 -10.03 -33.63 11.96
CA ARG A 270 -8.72 -34.21 11.64
C ARG A 270 -8.79 -35.27 10.52
N SER A 271 -9.85 -36.07 10.44
CA SER A 271 -9.99 -37.09 9.38
C SER A 271 -10.30 -36.46 8.02
N GLN A 272 -11.13 -35.41 7.98
CA GLN A 272 -11.40 -34.63 6.78
C GLN A 272 -10.14 -33.96 6.25
N ARG A 273 -9.32 -33.34 7.11
CA ARG A 273 -8.03 -32.75 6.72
C ARG A 273 -7.06 -33.81 6.20
N ALA A 274 -7.04 -34.98 6.83
CA ALA A 274 -6.24 -36.10 6.34
C ALA A 274 -6.69 -36.55 4.93
N ALA A 275 -7.99 -36.61 4.66
CA ALA A 275 -8.53 -36.96 3.35
C ALA A 275 -8.21 -35.89 2.28
N LEU A 276 -8.35 -34.60 2.60
CA LEU A 276 -7.99 -33.51 1.70
C LEU A 276 -6.50 -33.51 1.36
N TRP A 277 -5.64 -33.84 2.33
CA TRP A 277 -4.21 -33.94 2.07
C TRP A 277 -3.87 -34.96 0.99
N GLU A 278 -4.59 -36.07 0.90
CA GLU A 278 -4.36 -37.06 -0.16
C GLU A 278 -4.64 -36.46 -1.55
N ILE A 279 -5.65 -35.60 -1.67
CA ILE A 279 -5.95 -34.87 -2.91
C ILE A 279 -4.84 -33.86 -3.21
N PHE A 280 -4.42 -33.08 -2.23
CA PHE A 280 -3.34 -32.10 -2.37
C PHE A 280 -2.01 -32.74 -2.76
N ALA A 281 -1.67 -33.89 -2.15
CA ALA A 281 -0.49 -34.66 -2.50
C ALA A 281 -0.61 -35.31 -3.89
N ALA A 282 -1.81 -35.72 -4.32
CA ALA A 282 -2.03 -36.18 -5.69
C ALA A 282 -1.88 -35.04 -6.71
N TYR A 283 -2.46 -33.87 -6.43
CA TYR A 283 -2.35 -32.68 -7.28
C TYR A 283 -0.88 -32.25 -7.45
N ARG A 284 -0.12 -32.16 -6.36
CA ARG A 284 1.30 -31.83 -6.43
C ARG A 284 2.11 -32.86 -7.23
N ARG A 285 1.82 -34.16 -7.07
CA ARG A 285 2.45 -35.21 -7.88
C ARG A 285 2.15 -35.08 -9.38
N GLU A 286 0.93 -34.66 -9.75
CA GLU A 286 0.60 -34.40 -11.15
C GLU A 286 1.39 -33.20 -11.71
N LEU A 287 1.52 -32.12 -10.93
CA LEU A 287 2.36 -30.98 -11.31
C LEU A 287 3.84 -31.39 -11.47
N GLU A 288 4.39 -32.13 -10.52
CA GLU A 288 5.76 -32.66 -10.56
C GLU A 288 5.98 -33.58 -11.78
N ARG A 289 4.99 -34.42 -12.13
CA ARG A 289 5.06 -35.29 -13.31
C ARG A 289 5.15 -34.51 -14.62
N LEU A 290 4.54 -33.31 -14.67
CA LEU A 290 4.59 -32.41 -15.81
C LEU A 290 5.78 -31.42 -15.76
N ASP A 291 6.60 -31.47 -14.71
CA ASP A 291 7.66 -30.48 -14.43
C ASP A 291 7.10 -29.04 -14.41
N ARG A 292 5.93 -28.90 -13.77
CA ARG A 292 5.20 -27.63 -13.62
C ARG A 292 5.13 -27.19 -12.17
N VAL A 293 5.03 -25.88 -11.98
CA VAL A 293 4.85 -25.25 -10.67
C VAL A 293 3.79 -24.15 -10.72
N GLU A 294 3.25 -23.74 -9.58
CA GLU A 294 2.36 -22.58 -9.49
C GLU A 294 3.14 -21.31 -9.12
N TRP A 295 2.56 -20.13 -9.36
CA TRP A 295 3.20 -18.85 -9.02
C TRP A 295 3.66 -18.76 -7.55
N PRO A 296 2.85 -19.17 -6.54
CA PRO A 296 3.30 -19.16 -5.16
C PRO A 296 4.54 -20.04 -4.91
N ASP A 297 4.72 -21.14 -5.65
CA ASP A 297 5.92 -21.99 -5.57
C ASP A 297 7.15 -21.25 -6.08
N VAL A 298 7.04 -20.50 -7.20
CA VAL A 298 8.13 -19.69 -7.74
C VAL A 298 8.58 -18.63 -6.74
N ILE A 299 7.64 -17.91 -6.15
CA ILE A 299 7.91 -16.86 -5.15
C ILE A 299 8.57 -17.46 -3.91
N ARG A 300 8.08 -18.61 -3.41
CA ARG A 300 8.70 -19.30 -2.26
C ARG A 300 10.11 -19.80 -2.58
N CYS A 301 10.31 -20.44 -3.72
CA CYS A 301 11.64 -20.90 -4.14
C CYS A 301 12.63 -19.75 -4.25
N ALA A 302 12.22 -18.63 -4.84
CA ALA A 302 13.02 -17.41 -4.90
C ALA A 302 13.38 -16.91 -3.49
N ARG A 303 12.41 -16.86 -2.57
CA ARG A 303 12.63 -16.45 -1.18
C ARG A 303 13.63 -17.37 -0.47
N THR A 304 13.50 -18.68 -0.63
CA THR A 304 14.41 -19.67 -0.02
C THR A 304 15.85 -19.49 -0.50
N LEU A 305 16.09 -19.13 -1.77
CA LEU A 305 17.45 -18.84 -2.25
C LEU A 305 18.08 -17.64 -1.55
N LEU A 306 17.27 -16.63 -1.21
CA LEU A 306 17.71 -15.45 -0.48
C LEU A 306 17.92 -15.75 1.01
N GLU A 307 17.00 -16.49 1.64
CA GLU A 307 17.08 -16.88 3.06
C GLU A 307 18.29 -17.77 3.35
N THR A 308 18.62 -18.68 2.44
CA THR A 308 19.79 -19.56 2.56
C THR A 308 21.12 -18.88 2.26
N GLY A 309 21.10 -17.63 1.78
CA GLY A 309 22.29 -16.90 1.35
C GLY A 309 22.91 -17.44 0.06
N THR A 310 22.18 -18.28 -0.70
CA THR A 310 22.64 -18.79 -2.00
C THR A 310 22.82 -17.64 -3.00
N VAL A 311 21.98 -16.62 -2.91
CA VAL A 311 22.09 -15.37 -3.67
C VAL A 311 22.01 -14.18 -2.72
N THR A 312 22.90 -13.21 -2.90
CA THR A 312 22.85 -11.92 -2.22
C THR A 312 22.47 -10.84 -3.23
N LEU A 313 21.50 -9.99 -2.87
CA LEU A 313 21.04 -8.92 -3.73
C LEU A 313 21.73 -7.60 -3.38
N PRO A 314 21.96 -6.70 -4.36
CA PRO A 314 22.59 -5.41 -4.14
C PRO A 314 21.61 -4.33 -3.64
N TYR A 315 20.35 -4.66 -3.41
CA TYR A 315 19.31 -3.65 -3.14
C TYR A 315 19.44 -3.07 -1.73
N ARG A 316 19.39 -1.73 -1.66
CA ARG A 316 19.31 -0.97 -0.42
C ARG A 316 17.90 -0.58 -0.04
N ALA A 317 17.01 -0.48 -1.04
CA ALA A 317 15.59 -0.23 -0.85
C ALA A 317 14.75 -0.86 -1.95
N VAL A 318 13.50 -1.18 -1.62
CA VAL A 318 12.47 -1.61 -2.57
C VAL A 318 11.27 -0.67 -2.49
N VAL A 319 10.91 -0.11 -3.65
CA VAL A 319 9.69 0.68 -3.86
C VAL A 319 8.68 -0.20 -4.57
N VAL A 320 7.47 -0.30 -4.01
CA VAL A 320 6.43 -1.23 -4.45
C VAL A 320 5.18 -0.44 -4.82
N ASP A 321 4.77 -0.52 -6.08
CA ASP A 321 3.50 0.01 -6.59
C ASP A 321 2.45 -1.09 -6.72
N GLU A 322 1.17 -0.71 -6.62
CA GLU A 322 0.01 -1.61 -6.58
C GLU A 322 0.09 -2.65 -5.45
N SER A 323 0.48 -2.21 -4.24
CA SER A 323 0.66 -3.13 -3.10
C SER A 323 -0.62 -3.87 -2.67
N GLN A 324 -1.80 -3.41 -3.09
CA GLN A 324 -3.08 -4.06 -2.80
C GLN A 324 -3.27 -5.41 -3.50
N ASP A 325 -2.55 -5.63 -4.62
CA ASP A 325 -2.63 -6.86 -5.43
C ASP A 325 -1.63 -7.93 -4.97
N LEU A 326 -0.84 -7.66 -3.90
CA LEU A 326 0.17 -8.58 -3.40
C LEU A 326 -0.37 -9.54 -2.33
N ASP A 327 -0.03 -10.82 -2.51
CA ASP A 327 -0.30 -11.89 -1.58
C ASP A 327 0.76 -11.99 -0.47
N PRO A 328 0.48 -12.70 0.65
CA PRO A 328 1.44 -12.86 1.75
C PRO A 328 2.78 -13.47 1.33
N VAL A 329 2.78 -14.34 0.32
CA VAL A 329 4.01 -14.97 -0.18
C VAL A 329 4.93 -13.96 -0.86
N GLU A 330 4.36 -13.02 -1.61
CA GLU A 330 5.08 -11.96 -2.32
C GLU A 330 5.62 -10.92 -1.34
N LEU A 331 4.81 -10.51 -0.36
CA LEU A 331 5.24 -9.59 0.70
C LEU A 331 6.43 -10.16 1.49
N ARG A 332 6.41 -11.46 1.81
CA ARG A 332 7.54 -12.12 2.47
C ARG A 332 8.78 -12.17 1.58
N LEU A 333 8.63 -12.36 0.26
CA LEU A 333 9.75 -12.24 -0.67
C LEU A 333 10.34 -10.83 -0.65
N LEU A 334 9.51 -9.79 -0.78
CA LEU A 334 9.94 -8.40 -0.77
C LEU A 334 10.70 -8.03 0.51
N ARG A 335 10.22 -8.50 1.67
CA ARG A 335 10.92 -8.31 2.94
C ARG A 335 12.30 -8.97 2.95
N GLN A 336 12.45 -10.14 2.32
CA GLN A 336 13.73 -10.83 2.23
C GLN A 336 14.71 -10.20 1.21
N MET A 337 14.21 -9.41 0.26
CA MET A 337 15.03 -8.82 -0.82
C MET A 337 15.93 -7.67 -0.35
N VAL A 338 15.67 -7.10 0.83
CA VAL A 338 16.39 -5.95 1.37
C VAL A 338 16.62 -6.11 2.88
N PRO A 339 17.83 -5.81 3.39
CA PRO A 339 18.07 -5.79 4.83
C PRO A 339 17.11 -4.85 5.56
N GLU A 340 16.72 -5.19 6.78
CA GLU A 340 15.94 -4.29 7.62
C GLU A 340 16.74 -3.03 7.96
N GLY A 341 16.13 -1.87 7.80
CA GLY A 341 16.80 -0.60 8.06
C GLY A 341 15.98 0.61 7.65
N GLU A 342 16.61 1.78 7.71
CA GLU A 342 15.97 3.02 7.28
C GLU A 342 15.66 3.00 5.78
N ASN A 343 14.47 3.46 5.42
CA ASN A 343 13.99 3.58 4.04
C ASN A 343 14.04 2.29 3.22
N ASP A 344 14.01 1.12 3.89
CA ASP A 344 14.20 -0.18 3.26
C ASP A 344 13.04 -0.61 2.33
N LEU A 345 11.79 -0.40 2.75
CA LEU A 345 10.59 -0.69 1.97
C LEU A 345 9.65 0.51 1.91
N PHE A 346 9.12 0.78 0.73
CA PHE A 346 8.12 1.81 0.52
C PHE A 346 6.98 1.30 -0.36
N PHE A 347 5.80 1.15 0.23
CA PHE A 347 4.60 0.66 -0.44
C PHE A 347 3.70 1.81 -0.85
N VAL A 348 3.19 1.76 -2.08
CA VAL A 348 2.04 2.56 -2.49
C VAL A 348 0.94 1.63 -2.97
N GLY A 349 -0.30 1.98 -2.65
CA GLY A 349 -1.45 1.16 -3.04
C GLY A 349 -2.79 1.83 -2.75
N ASP A 350 -3.86 1.15 -3.15
CA ASP A 350 -5.23 1.61 -2.98
C ASP A 350 -6.07 0.55 -2.28
N ALA A 351 -6.48 0.85 -1.05
CA ALA A 351 -7.34 -0.01 -0.24
C ALA A 351 -8.66 -0.35 -0.96
N HIS A 352 -9.22 0.61 -1.71
CA HIS A 352 -10.51 0.48 -2.37
C HIS A 352 -10.43 -0.21 -3.74
N GLN A 353 -9.23 -0.43 -4.29
CA GLN A 353 -9.03 -1.13 -5.56
C GLN A 353 -8.52 -2.56 -5.40
N ARG A 354 -8.59 -3.15 -4.20
CA ARG A 354 -8.33 -4.58 -4.02
C ARG A 354 -9.44 -5.39 -4.70
N ILE A 355 -9.15 -5.90 -5.90
CA ILE A 355 -10.09 -6.72 -6.68
C ILE A 355 -9.80 -8.23 -6.50
N TYR A 356 -8.60 -8.59 -6.04
CA TYR A 356 -8.13 -9.96 -5.88
C TYR A 356 -7.66 -10.25 -4.43
N GLY A 357 -7.70 -11.52 -4.02
CA GLY A 357 -7.05 -12.01 -2.79
C GLY A 357 -7.84 -11.81 -1.49
N GLN A 358 -7.35 -12.39 -0.39
CA GLN A 358 -7.86 -12.17 0.97
C GLN A 358 -7.11 -10.99 1.62
N PRO A 359 -7.73 -10.29 2.61
CA PRO A 359 -7.03 -9.25 3.36
C PRO A 359 -5.75 -9.76 4.00
N VAL A 360 -4.65 -9.02 3.80
CA VAL A 360 -3.33 -9.37 4.34
C VAL A 360 -2.91 -8.35 5.39
N VAL A 361 -2.44 -8.85 6.52
CA VAL A 361 -1.79 -8.03 7.54
C VAL A 361 -0.29 -8.03 7.26
N MET A 362 0.26 -6.90 6.83
CA MET A 362 1.66 -6.77 6.42
C MET A 362 2.62 -7.08 7.58
N ALA A 363 2.23 -6.78 8.82
CA ALA A 363 3.00 -7.14 10.01
C ALA A 363 3.25 -8.66 10.14
N GLN A 364 2.31 -9.51 9.68
CA GLN A 364 2.48 -10.97 9.68
C GLN A 364 3.46 -11.47 8.61
N CYS A 365 3.83 -10.60 7.67
CA CYS A 365 4.84 -10.84 6.64
C CYS A 365 6.22 -10.27 7.02
N GLY A 366 6.39 -9.82 8.28
CA GLY A 366 7.63 -9.18 8.74
C GLY A 366 7.74 -7.71 8.34
N ILE A 367 6.64 -7.07 7.92
CA ILE A 367 6.62 -5.69 7.45
C ILE A 367 5.85 -4.84 8.46
N ALA A 368 6.56 -4.22 9.41
CA ALA A 368 5.95 -3.37 10.41
C ALA A 368 5.84 -1.91 9.92
N ILE A 369 4.62 -1.43 9.66
CA ILE A 369 4.35 -0.07 9.15
C ILE A 369 3.94 0.93 10.25
N ARG A 370 3.67 0.46 11.48
CA ARG A 370 3.10 1.28 12.56
C ARG A 370 3.80 2.64 12.72
N GLY A 371 3.05 3.73 12.55
CA GLY A 371 3.55 5.11 12.63
C GLY A 371 4.16 5.68 11.34
N ARG A 372 4.21 4.90 10.25
CA ARG A 372 4.81 5.24 8.95
C ARG A 372 3.81 5.10 7.78
N ALA A 373 2.51 5.21 8.08
CA ALA A 373 1.46 5.26 7.08
C ALA A 373 1.11 6.72 6.72
N ALA A 374 0.79 6.99 5.46
CA ALA A 374 0.24 8.25 4.98
C ALA A 374 -0.85 8.03 3.93
N LYS A 375 -1.69 9.04 3.68
CA LYS A 375 -2.79 8.99 2.69
C LYS A 375 -2.73 10.18 1.74
N LEU A 376 -2.84 9.92 0.44
CA LEU A 376 -3.01 10.92 -0.61
C LEU A 376 -4.50 11.19 -0.80
N ARG A 377 -4.88 12.47 -0.81
CA ARG A 377 -6.29 12.91 -0.84
C ARG A 377 -6.68 13.69 -2.09
N ILE A 378 -5.70 14.25 -2.82
CA ILE A 378 -5.98 15.11 -3.98
C ILE A 378 -6.04 14.24 -5.23
N ASN A 379 -7.14 14.28 -5.97
CA ASN A 379 -7.33 13.58 -7.23
C ASN A 379 -6.96 14.49 -8.41
N TYR A 380 -6.11 14.00 -9.31
CA TYR A 380 -5.61 14.73 -10.47
C TYR A 380 -6.14 14.18 -11.81
N ARG A 381 -7.01 13.17 -11.78
CA ARG A 381 -7.44 12.42 -12.98
C ARG A 381 -8.91 12.63 -13.33
N THR A 382 -9.79 12.68 -12.33
CA THR A 382 -11.24 12.67 -12.53
C THR A 382 -11.86 14.00 -12.11
N THR A 383 -12.92 14.42 -12.81
CA THR A 383 -13.71 15.58 -12.40
C THR A 383 -14.46 15.31 -11.09
N GLU A 384 -14.91 16.37 -10.43
CA GLU A 384 -15.64 16.27 -9.16
C GLU A 384 -16.98 15.55 -9.32
N GLU A 385 -17.65 15.67 -10.47
CA GLU A 385 -18.91 14.99 -10.76
C GLU A 385 -18.72 13.46 -10.82
N ILE A 386 -17.67 13.00 -11.51
CA ILE A 386 -17.34 11.57 -11.60
C ILE A 386 -16.94 11.04 -10.23
N ARG A 387 -16.11 11.79 -9.49
CA ARG A 387 -15.66 11.43 -8.14
C ARG A 387 -16.84 11.25 -7.19
N ARG A 388 -17.78 12.20 -7.18
CA ARG A 388 -18.98 12.14 -6.33
C ARG A 388 -19.84 10.92 -6.65
N TRP A 389 -20.12 10.70 -7.94
CA TRP A 389 -20.91 9.55 -8.37
C TRP A 389 -20.26 8.22 -7.98
N SER A 390 -18.95 8.06 -8.21
CA SER A 390 -18.22 6.84 -7.82
C SER A 390 -18.20 6.63 -6.30
N THR A 391 -18.10 7.69 -5.50
CA THR A 391 -18.09 7.60 -4.03
C THR A 391 -19.46 7.19 -3.49
N GLU A 392 -20.55 7.67 -4.09
CA GLU A 392 -21.91 7.26 -3.75
C GLU A 392 -22.15 5.77 -4.00
N VAL A 393 -21.57 5.20 -5.07
CA VAL A 393 -21.64 3.75 -5.35
C VAL A 393 -20.94 2.92 -4.28
N LEU A 394 -19.86 3.46 -3.68
CA LEU A 394 -19.08 2.77 -2.65
C LEU A 394 -19.63 2.97 -1.22
N ALA A 395 -20.59 3.88 -1.03
CA ALA A 395 -21.14 4.20 0.28
C ALA A 395 -21.80 2.98 0.95
N GLY A 396 -21.27 2.57 2.11
CA GLY A 396 -21.75 1.42 2.87
C GLY A 396 -20.92 0.14 2.71
N ALA A 397 -19.89 0.13 1.87
CA ALA A 397 -18.91 -0.97 1.80
C ALA A 397 -17.83 -0.81 2.89
N ALA A 398 -17.59 -1.86 3.68
CA ALA A 398 -16.44 -1.92 4.59
C ALA A 398 -15.18 -2.28 3.80
N VAL A 399 -14.13 -1.46 3.87
CA VAL A 399 -12.89 -1.64 3.13
C VAL A 399 -11.73 -1.83 4.10
N ASP A 400 -10.89 -2.85 3.86
CA ASP A 400 -9.68 -3.11 4.63
C ASP A 400 -8.57 -2.14 4.19
N ASP A 401 -7.84 -1.56 5.14
CA ASP A 401 -6.79 -0.57 4.87
C ASP A 401 -5.47 -1.17 4.31
N LEU A 402 -5.48 -2.44 3.90
CA LEU A 402 -4.32 -3.24 3.50
C LEU A 402 -3.36 -3.62 4.64
N ASP A 403 -3.73 -3.43 5.92
CA ASP A 403 -2.99 -3.95 7.09
C ASP A 403 -3.91 -4.37 8.24
N GLY A 404 -5.14 -4.84 7.93
CA GLY A 404 -6.09 -5.37 8.90
C GLY A 404 -6.92 -4.32 9.65
N GLY A 405 -6.81 -3.04 9.30
CA GLY A 405 -7.67 -1.95 9.76
C GLY A 405 -8.83 -1.68 8.80
N GLN A 406 -9.71 -0.74 9.16
CA GLN A 406 -10.75 -0.24 8.25
C GLN A 406 -10.30 1.07 7.61
N ASP A 407 -10.43 1.17 6.29
CA ASP A 407 -10.29 2.43 5.57
C ASP A 407 -11.66 3.07 5.34
N ASP A 408 -11.75 4.38 5.58
CA ASP A 408 -12.95 5.15 5.32
C ASP A 408 -12.90 5.84 3.95
N LEU A 409 -14.07 6.08 3.39
CA LEU A 409 -14.25 6.89 2.18
C LEU A 409 -13.97 8.38 2.43
N ALA A 410 -13.65 8.80 3.67
CA ALA A 410 -13.54 10.22 4.03
C ALA A 410 -12.34 10.94 3.38
N ALA A 411 -11.46 10.17 2.73
CA ALA A 411 -10.31 10.67 1.99
C ALA A 411 -10.32 10.29 0.50
N TYR A 412 -11.46 9.79 0.00
CA TYR A 412 -11.76 9.61 -1.42
C TYR A 412 -12.44 10.84 -1.99
#